data_AF-A0A6N2LK45-F1
#
_entry.id   AF-A0A6N2LK45-F1
#
_cell.length_a   1.000
_cell.length_b   1.000
_cell.length_c   1.000
_cell.angle_alpha   90.00
_cell.angle_beta   90.00
_cell.angle_gamma   90.00
#
_symmetry.space_group_name_H-M   'P 1'
#
loop_
_entity.id
_entity.type
_entity.pdbx_description
1 polymer ?
#
loop_
_entity_poly.entity_id
_entity_poly.type
_entity_poly.pdbx_seq_one_letter_code
_entity_poly.pdbx_strand_id
1 'polypeptide(L)'
;MLDLSDNHFMSSHISPQFGQFSNLTYLNLSLSVFAGQVPSEFSLLSKLVSLDLSANYYPSLEPISFDKLVQNLVENSVLVM
;
A
#
# COMPACT_ATOMS: atom_id res chain seq x y z
N MET A 1 -9.64 2.26 -7.45
CA MET A 1 -8.32 1.92 -8.01
C MET A 1 -7.52 3.20 -8.13
N LEU A 2 -6.26 3.18 -7.72
CA LEU A 2 -5.28 4.24 -7.92
C LEU A 2 -3.98 3.61 -8.40
N ASP A 3 -3.50 4.06 -9.55
CA ASP A 3 -2.25 3.61 -10.14
C ASP A 3 -1.30 4.80 -10.29
N LEU A 4 -0.16 4.72 -9.61
CA LEU A 4 0.94 5.67 -9.66
C LEU A 4 2.26 4.94 -9.99
N SER A 5 2.18 3.77 -10.63
CA SER A 5 3.36 3.02 -11.06
C SER A 5 4.14 3.76 -12.13
N ASP A 6 5.41 3.38 -12.32
CA ASP A 6 6.32 3.94 -13.35
C ASP A 6 6.45 5.48 -13.27
N ASN A 7 6.58 5.97 -12.04
CA ASN A 7 6.85 7.38 -11.76
C ASN A 7 8.25 7.55 -11.15
N HIS A 8 8.69 8.79 -10.97
CA HIS A 8 9.98 9.06 -10.34
C HIS A 8 9.80 9.97 -9.12
N PHE A 9 9.36 9.39 -8.00
CA PHE A 9 9.11 10.14 -6.76
C PHE A 9 10.38 10.45 -5.94
N MET A 10 11.57 10.35 -6.56
CA MET A 10 12.84 10.86 -6.02
C MET A 10 13.19 10.34 -4.62
N SER A 11 12.94 9.06 -4.33
CA SER A 11 13.18 8.45 -3.02
C SER A 11 12.41 9.13 -1.89
N SER A 12 11.27 9.73 -2.22
CA SER A 12 10.36 10.27 -1.20
C SER A 12 9.68 9.14 -0.42
N HIS A 13 9.17 9.51 0.75
CA HIS A 13 8.39 8.61 1.58
C HIS A 13 6.94 8.55 1.08
N ILE A 14 6.34 7.37 1.15
CA ILE A 14 4.91 7.21 0.92
C ILE A 14 4.16 7.98 2.03
N SER A 15 3.18 8.79 1.65
CA SER A 15 2.52 9.66 2.63
C SER A 15 1.46 8.91 3.45
N PRO A 16 1.30 9.19 4.76
CA PRO A 16 0.28 8.54 5.58
C PRO A 16 -1.16 8.90 5.15
N GLN A 17 -1.34 9.97 4.36
CA GLN A 17 -2.63 10.44 3.89
C GLN A 17 -3.37 9.42 3.01
N PHE A 18 -2.67 8.43 2.44
CA PHE A 18 -3.32 7.34 1.72
C PHE A 18 -4.37 6.61 2.58
N GLY A 19 -4.20 6.55 3.90
CA GLY A 19 -5.19 5.92 4.80
C GLY A 19 -6.58 6.58 4.79
N GLN A 20 -6.71 7.80 4.24
CA GLN A 20 -8.01 8.47 4.09
C GLN A 20 -8.85 7.87 2.95
N PHE A 21 -8.24 7.14 2.02
CA PHE A 21 -8.93 6.56 0.87
C PHE A 21 -9.51 5.17 1.20
N SER A 22 -10.38 5.08 2.22
CA SER A 22 -10.98 3.82 2.71
C SER A 22 -11.78 3.03 1.66
N ASN A 23 -12.13 3.65 0.53
CA ASN A 23 -12.79 2.99 -0.60
C ASN A 23 -11.82 2.45 -1.67
N LEU A 24 -10.50 2.59 -1.51
CA LEU A 24 -9.53 2.01 -2.45
C LEU A 24 -9.56 0.49 -2.37
N THR A 25 -9.74 -0.12 -3.53
CA THR A 25 -9.68 -1.57 -3.74
C THR A 25 -8.35 -2.03 -4.34
N TYR A 26 -7.69 -1.16 -5.10
CA TYR A 26 -6.41 -1.41 -5.76
C TYR A 26 -5.52 -0.18 -5.61
N LEU A 27 -4.30 -0.39 -5.14
CA LEU A 27 -3.25 0.63 -5.06
C LEU A 27 -1.95 0.09 -5.66
N ASN A 28 -1.49 0.69 -6.75
CA ASN A 28 -0.23 0.35 -7.41
C ASN A 28 0.75 1.51 -7.28
N LEU A 29 1.86 1.28 -6.57
CA LEU A 29 2.98 2.22 -6.40
C LEU A 29 4.30 1.62 -6.91
N SER A 30 4.23 0.57 -7.72
CA SER A 30 5.41 -0.17 -8.19
C SER A 30 6.27 0.65 -9.16
N LEU A 31 7.58 0.36 -9.21
CA LEU A 31 8.51 1.04 -10.12
C LEU A 31 8.55 2.58 -9.94
N SER A 32 8.23 3.10 -8.76
CA SER A 32 8.03 4.55 -8.58
C SER A 32 9.11 5.27 -7.76
N VAL A 33 10.20 4.58 -7.43
CA VAL A 33 11.35 5.14 -6.70
C VAL A 33 10.92 5.71 -5.33
N PHE A 34 9.97 5.06 -4.64
CA PHE A 34 9.68 5.36 -3.24
C PHE A 34 10.76 4.75 -2.33
N ALA A 35 10.97 5.38 -1.17
CA ALA A 35 11.89 4.90 -0.13
C ALA A 35 11.25 5.02 1.26
N GLY A 36 11.93 4.44 2.25
CA GLY A 36 11.51 4.50 3.64
C GLY A 36 10.42 3.48 3.99
N GLN A 37 9.67 3.80 5.04
CA GLN A 37 8.69 2.88 5.62
C GLN A 37 7.32 3.03 4.96
N VAL A 38 6.61 1.92 4.80
CA VAL A 38 5.20 1.92 4.43
C VAL A 38 4.39 2.46 5.62
N PRO A 39 3.57 3.51 5.46
CA PRO A 39 2.79 4.08 6.55
C PRO A 39 1.84 3.08 7.19
N SER A 40 1.76 3.09 8.52
CA SER A 40 0.83 2.25 9.29
C SER A 40 -0.64 2.47 8.90
N GLU A 41 -0.94 3.66 8.39
CA GLU A 41 -2.22 4.14 7.92
C GLU A 41 -2.74 3.35 6.71
N PHE A 42 -1.90 2.57 6.03
CA PHE A 42 -2.35 1.61 5.01
C PHE A 42 -3.30 0.55 5.60
N SER A 43 -3.22 0.28 6.92
CA SER A 43 -4.20 -0.56 7.63
C SER A 43 -5.61 0.04 7.66
N LEU A 44 -5.80 1.32 7.34
CA LEU A 44 -7.11 1.98 7.23
C LEU A 44 -7.75 1.77 5.86
N LEU A 45 -7.01 1.22 4.88
CA LEU A 45 -7.52 0.84 3.56
C LEU A 45 -8.32 -0.46 3.65
N SER A 46 -9.45 -0.41 4.36
CA SER A 46 -10.23 -1.60 4.76
C SER A 46 -10.88 -2.36 3.60
N LYS A 47 -10.95 -1.78 2.40
CA LYS A 47 -11.46 -2.44 1.18
C LYS A 47 -10.35 -2.85 0.21
N LEU A 48 -9.10 -2.70 0.59
CA LEU A 48 -7.98 -2.97 -0.30
C LEU A 48 -7.89 -4.47 -0.57
N VAL A 49 -7.93 -4.83 -1.85
CA VAL A 49 -7.78 -6.20 -2.34
C VAL A 49 -6.34 -6.42 -2.81
N SER A 50 -5.72 -5.39 -3.38
CA SER A 50 -4.37 -5.48 -3.93
C SER A 50 -3.54 -4.24 -3.61
N LEU A 51 -2.32 -4.48 -3.15
CA LEU A 51 -1.29 -3.48 -2.93
C LEU A 51 -0.01 -3.93 -3.66
N ASP A 52 0.46 -3.12 -4.59
CA ASP A 52 1.75 -3.36 -5.25
C ASP A 52 2.76 -2.28 -4.86
N LEU A 53 3.83 -2.72 -4.20
CA LEU A 53 4.99 -1.90 -3.79
C LEU A 53 6.28 -2.36 -4.47
N SER A 54 6.18 -3.28 -5.44
CA SER A 54 7.33 -3.93 -6.06
C SER A 54 8.25 -2.95 -6.78
N ALA A 55 9.52 -3.32 -6.91
CA ALA A 55 10.54 -2.51 -7.58
C ALA A 55 10.71 -1.06 -7.04
N ASN A 56 10.43 -0.85 -5.75
CA ASN A 56 10.86 0.33 -4.99
C ASN A 56 12.13 0.03 -4.17
N TYR A 57 12.77 1.07 -3.64
CA TYR A 57 13.99 0.93 -2.83
C TYR A 57 13.64 0.48 -1.40
N TYR A 58 13.61 -0.84 -1.19
CA TYR A 58 13.48 -1.51 0.11
C TYR A 58 12.38 -0.93 1.02
N PRO A 59 11.09 -1.13 0.70
CA PRO A 59 10.03 -0.75 1.62
C PRO A 59 10.23 -1.49 2.96
N SER A 60 10.41 -0.74 4.05
CA SER A 60 10.39 -1.31 5.39
C SER A 60 8.95 -1.28 5.92
N LEU A 61 8.56 -2.34 6.64
CA LEU A 61 7.26 -2.47 7.28
C LEU A 61 7.49 -2.68 8.77
N GLU A 62 6.80 -1.90 9.61
CA GLU A 62 6.74 -2.21 11.03
C GLU A 62 5.84 -3.44 11.27
N PRO A 63 6.23 -4.38 12.16
CA PRO A 63 5.53 -5.66 12.33
C PRO A 63 4.02 -5.53 12.60
N ILE A 64 3.62 -4.64 13.52
CA ILE A 64 2.21 -4.46 13.92
C ILE A 64 1.35 -3.92 12.76
N SER A 65 1.94 -3.06 11.92
CA SER A 65 1.25 -2.51 10.75
C SER A 65 1.08 -3.57 9.67
N PHE A 66 2.07 -4.45 9.53
CA PHE A 66 2.04 -5.55 8.57
C PHE A 66 0.91 -6.55 8.89
N ASP A 67 0.74 -6.94 10.15
CA ASP A 67 -0.31 -7.87 10.55
C ASP A 67 -1.71 -7.39 10.13
N LYS A 68 -2.03 -6.12 10.43
CA LYS A 68 -3.34 -5.54 10.07
C LYS A 68 -3.52 -5.39 8.57
N LEU A 69 -2.48 -4.97 7.86
CA LEU A 69 -2.53 -4.83 6.41
C LEU A 69 -2.76 -6.19 5.73
N VAL A 70 -2.09 -7.24 6.21
CA VAL A 70 -2.30 -8.61 5.72
C VAL A 70 -3.72 -9.08 6.01
N GLN A 71 -4.28 -8.82 7.19
CA GLN A 71 -5.67 -9.16 7.49
C GLN A 71 -6.65 -8.52 6.50
N ASN A 72 -6.51 -7.21 6.24
CA ASN A 72 -7.36 -6.52 5.26
C ASN A 72 -7.24 -7.17 3.87
N LEU A 73 -6.02 -7.44 3.40
CA LEU A 73 -5.81 -8.03 2.06
C LEU A 73 -6.39 -9.45 1.97
N VAL A 74 -6.24 -10.25 3.01
CA VAL A 74 -6.77 -11.62 3.07
C VAL A 74 -8.29 -11.61 3.11
N GLU A 75 -8.92 -10.84 4.02
CA GLU A 75 -10.39 -10.76 4.14
C GLU A 75 -11.05 -10.28 2.83
N ASN A 76 -10.47 -9.29 2.16
CA ASN A 76 -11.01 -8.76 0.92
C ASN A 76 -10.74 -9.65 -0.30
N SER A 77 -9.69 -10.50 -0.27
CA SER A 77 -9.40 -11.45 -1.36
C SER A 77 -10.43 -12.58 -1.47
N VAL A 78 -11.10 -12.95 -0.37
CA VAL A 78 -12.12 -14.01 -0.33
C VAL A 78 -13.46 -13.54 -0.94
N LEU A 79 -13.66 -12.23 -1.07
CA LEU A 79 -14.89 -11.62 -1.62
C LEU A 79 -14.87 -11.41 -3.15
N VAL A 80 -13.83 -11.87 -3.85
CA VAL A 80 -13.70 -11.79 -5.32
C VAL A 80 -13.94 -13.15 -6.00
N MET A 81 -14.79 -14.00 -5.40
CA MET A 81 -15.34 -15.20 -6.07
C MET A 81 -16.67 -14.91 -6.74
#